data_AF-A0A7J4IQQ5-F1
#
_entry.id   AF-A0A7J4IQQ5-F1
#
_cell.length_a   1.000
_cell.length_b   1.000
_cell.length_c   1.000
_cell.angle_alpha   90.00
_cell.angle_beta   90.00
_cell.angle_gamma   90.00
#
_symmetry.space_group_name_H-M   'P 1'
#
loop_
_entity.id
_entity.type
_entity.pdbx_description
1 polymer ?
#
loop_
_entity_poly.entity_id
_entity_poly.type
_entity_poly.pdbx_seq_one_letter_code
_entity_poly.pdbx_strand_id
1 'polypeptide(L)'
;MSGHDDEHHHPSAWGPHDWSHGAPHNSWAPLIMSIGFGIFLFMLAGAFTNGIFDASYVPLVFVGLLVSLFGLIIWWRQDMSFDGTYEPMSTGAPFKNIQIRKVSIWVFLMSEMMVFTSLFSTYIRYRTGIENCQTVFERGDWVEQGYTLEAGEALICFEPASHLIASSMWHIAPGAINTFALIISSFTIVQALRWAKKPLGTVDEEVRRKRVYRYLGSTWILAIIFLALKMTEWFIGFYVPEIEVLGIHEHHIHSLYSEGYLINADHYHHHDWVDEATGATMLADISVSASTFYVTTGTHGVHVFGGIIGLTYMTFKAWTGGYTPTNAVSIEYFGLYWHFVDLVWVLVFPFFYLY
;
A
#
# COMPACT_ATOMS: atom_id res chain seq x y z
N MET A 1 12.64 43.57 -41.30
CA MET A 1 13.03 42.14 -41.39
C MET A 1 13.22 41.65 -39.97
N SER A 2 12.20 41.02 -39.41
CA SER A 2 12.28 40.37 -38.09
C SER A 2 12.97 39.02 -38.27
N GLY A 3 14.18 38.87 -37.74
CA GLY A 3 14.75 37.56 -37.48
C GLY A 3 13.96 36.93 -36.34
N HIS A 4 13.10 35.97 -36.65
CA HIS A 4 12.75 34.92 -35.70
C HIS A 4 13.97 34.01 -35.66
N ASP A 5 14.78 34.16 -34.61
CA ASP A 5 15.72 33.13 -34.21
C ASP A 5 14.89 32.00 -33.60
N ASP A 6 14.49 31.05 -34.44
CA ASP A 6 14.01 29.73 -34.02
C ASP A 6 15.21 28.96 -33.44
N GLU A 7 15.69 29.37 -32.27
CA GLU A 7 16.53 28.52 -31.43
C GLU A 7 15.66 27.36 -30.96
N HIS A 8 15.64 26.29 -31.76
CA HIS A 8 15.18 24.97 -31.34
C HIS A 8 16.05 24.49 -30.18
N HIS A 9 15.77 24.96 -28.97
CA HIS A 9 16.33 24.41 -27.75
C HIS A 9 15.94 22.93 -27.69
N HIS A 10 16.87 22.05 -28.04
CA HIS A 10 16.68 20.62 -27.83
C HIS A 10 16.33 20.40 -26.36
N PRO A 11 15.16 19.81 -26.05
CA PRO A 11 14.74 19.62 -24.68
C PRO A 11 15.80 18.81 -23.94
N SER A 12 16.22 19.27 -22.75
CA SER A 12 17.28 18.59 -22.02
C SER A 12 16.86 17.17 -21.64
N ALA A 13 17.79 16.21 -21.76
CA ALA A 13 17.63 14.82 -21.33
C ALA A 13 17.26 14.64 -19.84
N TRP A 14 17.41 15.70 -19.05
CA TRP A 14 17.42 15.70 -17.58
C TRP A 14 16.35 16.60 -16.94
N GLY A 15 15.69 17.44 -17.74
CA GLY A 15 14.89 18.57 -17.24
C GLY A 15 13.49 18.64 -17.84
N PRO A 16 12.75 19.72 -17.55
CA PRO A 16 11.41 19.95 -18.08
C PRO A 16 11.37 19.76 -19.59
N HIS A 17 10.32 19.09 -20.08
CA HIS A 17 10.10 18.84 -21.48
C HIS A 17 8.96 19.73 -22.02
N ASP A 18 9.13 20.27 -23.21
CA ASP A 18 8.04 20.92 -23.92
C ASP A 18 7.16 19.88 -24.61
N TRP A 19 5.98 19.65 -24.05
CA TRP A 19 5.01 18.66 -24.53
C TRP A 19 4.29 19.08 -25.82
N SER A 20 4.48 20.31 -26.30
CA SER A 20 3.91 20.79 -27.57
C SER A 20 4.38 19.97 -28.78
N HIS A 21 5.58 19.40 -28.69
CA HIS A 21 6.21 18.58 -29.73
C HIS A 21 6.08 17.06 -29.50
N GLY A 22 5.32 16.64 -28.48
CA GLY A 22 5.09 15.24 -28.15
C GLY A 22 5.81 14.77 -26.89
N ALA A 23 6.01 13.46 -26.76
CA ALA A 23 6.67 12.87 -25.59
C ALA A 23 8.21 13.04 -25.63
N PRO A 24 8.89 13.06 -24.47
CA PRO A 24 10.35 13.13 -24.41
C PRO A 24 10.99 11.92 -25.09
N HIS A 25 11.73 12.15 -26.16
CA HIS A 25 12.37 11.11 -26.97
C HIS A 25 13.85 10.91 -26.63
N ASN A 26 14.44 11.79 -25.80
CA ASN A 26 15.84 11.74 -25.39
C ASN A 26 16.03 11.57 -23.87
N SER A 27 15.02 11.05 -23.16
CA SER A 27 15.09 10.85 -21.72
C SER A 27 16.00 9.67 -21.35
N TRP A 28 16.90 9.90 -20.39
CA TRP A 28 17.76 8.84 -19.82
C TRP A 28 17.10 8.08 -18.67
N ALA A 29 15.93 8.52 -18.21
CA ALA A 29 15.26 7.91 -17.06
C ALA A 29 15.03 6.41 -17.21
N PRO A 30 14.55 5.87 -18.37
CA PRO A 30 14.32 4.44 -18.51
C PRO A 30 15.60 3.60 -18.36
N LEU A 31 16.72 4.07 -18.93
CA LEU A 31 18.01 3.38 -18.86
C LEU A 31 18.56 3.38 -17.43
N ILE A 32 18.56 4.55 -16.77
CA ILE A 32 19.04 4.71 -15.39
C ILE A 32 18.20 3.84 -14.44
N MET A 33 16.88 3.87 -14.57
CA MET A 33 15.99 3.04 -13.77
C MET A 33 16.25 1.55 -13.99
N SER A 34 16.42 1.11 -15.25
CA SER A 34 16.71 -0.30 -15.56
C SER A 34 18.02 -0.77 -14.91
N ILE A 35 19.08 0.05 -14.97
CA ILE A 35 20.36 -0.24 -14.29
C ILE A 35 20.17 -0.31 -12.78
N GLY A 36 19.47 0.66 -12.19
CA GLY A 36 19.20 0.70 -10.76
C GLY A 36 18.43 -0.53 -10.27
N PHE A 37 17.35 -0.91 -10.97
CA PHE A 37 16.57 -2.10 -10.65
C PHE A 37 17.38 -3.39 -10.84
N GLY A 38 18.23 -3.46 -11.87
CA GLY A 38 19.13 -4.59 -12.08
C GLY A 38 20.10 -4.78 -10.91
N ILE A 39 20.74 -3.70 -10.45
CA ILE A 39 21.63 -3.72 -9.28
C ILE A 39 20.83 -4.12 -8.04
N PHE A 40 19.69 -3.49 -7.80
CA PHE A 40 18.84 -3.77 -6.64
C PHE A 40 18.45 -5.26 -6.57
N LEU A 41 17.91 -5.82 -7.65
CA LEU A 41 17.45 -7.21 -7.68
C LEU A 41 18.61 -8.21 -7.54
N PHE A 42 19.73 -7.97 -8.23
CA PHE A 42 20.88 -8.88 -8.17
C PHE A 42 21.53 -8.89 -6.78
N MET A 43 21.65 -7.72 -6.15
CA MET A 43 22.24 -7.60 -4.81
C MET A 43 21.29 -8.12 -3.73
N LEU A 44 19.98 -7.91 -3.89
CA LEU A 44 18.98 -8.48 -3.00
C LEU A 44 18.99 -10.01 -3.07
N ALA A 45 19.07 -10.58 -4.27
CA ALA A 45 19.20 -12.02 -4.43
C ALA A 45 20.50 -12.55 -3.80
N GLY A 46 21.63 -11.86 -3.99
CA GLY A 46 22.91 -12.21 -3.36
C GLY A 46 22.88 -12.19 -1.83
N ALA A 47 22.14 -11.23 -1.24
CA ALA A 47 21.99 -11.10 0.20
C ALA A 47 21.29 -12.32 0.84
N PHE A 48 20.52 -13.10 0.08
CA PHE A 48 19.76 -14.26 0.57
C PHE A 48 20.12 -15.53 -0.21
N THR A 49 21.36 -15.99 -0.06
CA THR A 49 21.86 -17.17 -0.78
C THR A 49 21.83 -18.40 0.11
N ASN A 50 21.17 -19.48 -0.34
CA ASN A 50 21.07 -20.77 0.38
C ASN A 50 20.50 -20.66 1.80
N GLY A 51 19.56 -19.75 2.03
CA GLY A 51 18.95 -19.53 3.35
C GLY A 51 19.85 -18.80 4.35
N ILE A 52 21.04 -18.34 3.93
CA ILE A 52 21.95 -17.56 4.75
C ILE A 52 21.85 -16.10 4.33
N PHE A 53 21.69 -15.21 5.31
CA PHE A 53 21.70 -13.77 5.09
C PHE A 53 23.14 -13.23 5.12
N ASP A 54 23.56 -12.58 4.05
CA ASP A 54 24.85 -11.89 3.97
C ASP A 54 24.66 -10.37 3.92
N ALA A 55 24.98 -9.73 5.05
CA ALA A 55 24.85 -8.29 5.22
C ALA A 55 25.79 -7.45 4.32
N SER A 56 26.83 -8.06 3.74
CA SER A 56 27.80 -7.35 2.88
C SER A 56 27.18 -6.81 1.59
N TYR A 57 26.09 -7.42 1.11
CA TYR A 57 25.35 -6.98 -0.07
C TYR A 57 24.41 -5.80 0.21
N VAL A 58 24.02 -5.58 1.47
CA VAL A 58 23.03 -4.57 1.88
C VAL A 58 23.39 -3.15 1.41
N PRO A 59 24.64 -2.65 1.52
CA PRO A 59 24.99 -1.34 0.99
C PRO A 59 24.72 -1.21 -0.52
N LEU A 60 24.97 -2.27 -1.31
CA LEU A 60 24.75 -2.26 -2.75
C LEU A 60 23.26 -2.35 -3.12
N VAL A 61 22.44 -2.97 -2.28
CA VAL A 61 20.97 -2.90 -2.40
C VAL A 61 20.51 -1.43 -2.32
N PHE A 62 21.01 -0.67 -1.35
CA PHE A 62 20.69 0.76 -1.22
C PHE A 62 21.22 1.59 -2.40
N VAL A 63 22.40 1.28 -2.92
CA VAL A 63 22.92 1.92 -4.14
C VAL A 63 21.97 1.68 -5.32
N GLY A 64 21.52 0.44 -5.54
CA GLY A 64 20.54 0.13 -6.59
C GLY A 64 19.25 0.94 -6.44
N LEU A 65 18.69 1.01 -5.23
CA LEU A 65 17.50 1.81 -4.93
C LEU A 65 17.71 3.32 -5.18
N LEU A 66 18.87 3.87 -4.81
CA LEU A 66 19.19 5.28 -5.04
C LEU A 66 19.31 5.60 -6.54
N VAL A 67 19.92 4.71 -7.33
CA VAL A 67 20.02 4.86 -8.79
C VAL A 67 18.63 4.80 -9.43
N SER A 68 17.78 3.86 -9.01
CA SER A 68 16.38 3.78 -9.46
C SER A 68 15.60 5.05 -9.11
N LEU A 69 15.77 5.56 -7.88
CA LEU A 69 15.12 6.80 -7.43
C LEU A 69 15.59 8.01 -8.24
N PHE A 70 16.88 8.09 -8.56
CA PHE A 70 17.41 9.16 -9.40
C PHE A 70 16.79 9.16 -10.79
N GLY A 71 16.66 7.97 -11.43
CA GLY A 71 15.95 7.83 -12.69
C GLY A 71 14.47 8.23 -12.59
N LEU A 72 13.80 7.83 -11.50
CA LEU A 72 12.41 8.18 -11.25
C LEU A 72 12.19 9.70 -11.08
N ILE A 73 13.12 10.39 -10.39
CA ILE A 73 13.08 11.84 -10.23
C ILE A 73 13.22 12.56 -11.59
N ILE A 74 14.09 12.09 -12.47
CA ILE A 74 14.24 12.65 -13.83
C ILE A 74 12.91 12.50 -14.59
N TRP A 75 12.31 11.31 -14.51
CA TRP A 75 11.02 11.04 -15.16
C TRP A 75 9.90 11.93 -14.62
N TRP A 76 9.77 12.05 -13.29
CA TRP A 76 8.78 12.95 -12.68
C TRP A 76 9.02 14.40 -13.04
N ARG A 77 10.28 14.86 -13.12
CA ARG A 77 10.58 16.23 -13.51
C ARG A 77 10.15 16.54 -14.95
N GLN A 78 10.25 15.57 -15.85
CA GLN A 78 9.75 15.66 -17.22
C GLN A 78 8.21 15.62 -17.28
N ASP A 79 7.58 14.84 -16.41
CA ASP A 79 6.11 14.79 -16.32
C ASP A 79 5.52 16.04 -15.66
N MET A 80 6.23 16.69 -14.73
CA MET A 80 5.77 17.93 -14.08
C MET A 80 5.50 19.06 -15.08
N SER A 81 6.25 19.11 -16.18
CA SER A 81 6.04 20.12 -17.22
C SER A 81 4.86 19.82 -18.14
N PHE A 82 4.13 18.72 -17.91
CA PHE A 82 2.92 18.39 -18.65
C PHE A 82 1.80 19.37 -18.34
N ASP A 83 1.36 20.07 -19.38
CA ASP A 83 0.34 21.12 -19.35
C ASP A 83 -1.04 20.65 -19.85
N GLY A 84 -1.14 19.40 -20.33
CA GLY A 84 -2.38 18.82 -20.84
C GLY A 84 -2.69 19.13 -22.31
N THR A 85 -1.76 19.75 -23.06
CA THR A 85 -1.99 20.14 -24.47
C THR A 85 -1.90 18.97 -25.45
N TYR A 86 -1.02 18.01 -25.17
CA TYR A 86 -0.78 16.85 -26.04
C TYR A 86 -0.99 15.53 -25.29
N GLU A 87 -2.09 14.83 -25.58
CA GLU A 87 -2.35 13.49 -25.06
C GLU A 87 -2.51 12.51 -26.24
N PRO A 88 -1.57 11.56 -26.43
CA PRO A 88 -1.65 10.62 -27.53
C PRO A 88 -2.86 9.68 -27.36
N MET A 89 -3.51 9.37 -28.48
CA MET A 89 -4.69 8.50 -28.53
C MET A 89 -4.27 7.08 -28.88
N SER A 90 -4.88 6.10 -28.21
CA SER A 90 -4.70 4.69 -28.51
C SER A 90 -5.23 4.35 -29.91
N THR A 91 -4.42 3.62 -30.67
CA THR A 91 -4.69 3.22 -32.06
C THR A 91 -5.29 1.82 -32.19
N GLY A 92 -5.12 0.97 -31.16
CA GLY A 92 -5.55 -0.44 -31.16
C GLY A 92 -6.94 -0.69 -30.57
N ALA A 93 -7.65 -1.69 -31.08
CA ALA A 93 -8.85 -2.23 -30.43
C ALA A 93 -8.46 -3.06 -29.18
N PRO A 94 -9.27 -3.08 -28.10
CA PRO A 94 -10.61 -2.49 -27.96
C PRO A 94 -10.62 -0.98 -27.60
N PHE A 95 -9.48 -0.37 -27.33
CA PHE A 95 -9.39 1.00 -26.77
C PHE A 95 -9.13 2.10 -27.81
N LYS A 96 -9.65 1.95 -29.02
CA LYS A 96 -9.41 2.91 -30.12
C LYS A 96 -10.00 4.28 -29.77
N ASN A 97 -9.26 5.36 -30.02
CA ASN A 97 -9.66 6.75 -29.74
C ASN A 97 -9.84 7.08 -28.24
N ILE A 98 -9.18 6.36 -27.35
CA ILE A 98 -9.10 6.70 -25.92
C ILE A 98 -7.68 7.21 -25.63
N GLN A 99 -7.56 8.21 -24.74
CA GLN A 99 -6.26 8.73 -24.28
C GLN A 99 -5.38 7.60 -23.74
N ILE A 100 -4.11 7.53 -24.14
CA ILE A 100 -3.24 6.40 -23.83
C ILE A 100 -3.00 6.26 -22.33
N ARG A 101 -2.77 7.36 -21.61
CA ARG A 101 -2.56 7.33 -20.14
C ARG A 101 -3.78 6.77 -19.41
N LYS A 102 -4.99 7.03 -19.92
CA LYS A 102 -6.24 6.47 -19.38
C LYS A 102 -6.33 4.96 -19.60
N VAL A 103 -5.95 4.48 -20.77
CA VAL A 103 -5.91 3.04 -21.05
C VAL A 103 -4.83 2.37 -20.20
N SER A 104 -3.64 2.98 -20.10
CA SER A 104 -2.53 2.50 -19.29
C SER A 104 -2.92 2.36 -17.81
N ILE A 105 -3.63 3.32 -17.23
CA ILE A 105 -4.06 3.21 -15.83
C ILE A 105 -5.09 2.09 -15.65
N TRP A 106 -5.99 1.85 -16.61
CA TRP A 106 -6.92 0.72 -16.54
C TRP A 106 -6.20 -0.62 -16.59
N VAL A 107 -5.24 -0.78 -17.52
CA VAL A 107 -4.45 -2.00 -17.65
C VAL A 107 -3.61 -2.24 -16.41
N PHE A 108 -2.98 -1.20 -15.87
CA PHE A 108 -2.24 -1.27 -14.60
C PHE A 108 -3.16 -1.68 -13.44
N LEU A 109 -4.34 -1.09 -13.30
CA LEU A 109 -5.26 -1.47 -12.23
C LEU A 109 -5.77 -2.90 -12.37
N MET A 110 -5.99 -3.37 -13.61
CA MET A 110 -6.33 -4.77 -13.86
C MET A 110 -5.20 -5.72 -13.44
N SER A 111 -3.92 -5.35 -13.65
CA SER A 111 -2.80 -6.17 -13.15
C SER A 111 -2.77 -6.24 -11.63
N GLU A 112 -2.97 -5.10 -10.96
CA GLU A 112 -3.00 -5.08 -9.49
C GLU A 112 -4.19 -5.87 -8.93
N MET A 113 -5.36 -5.80 -9.58
CA MET A 113 -6.51 -6.65 -9.22
C MET A 113 -6.17 -8.14 -9.30
N MET A 114 -5.42 -8.57 -10.33
CA MET A 114 -4.98 -9.97 -10.45
C MET A 114 -4.03 -10.38 -9.31
N VAL A 115 -3.09 -9.50 -8.95
CA VAL A 115 -2.18 -9.74 -7.81
C VAL A 115 -2.98 -9.93 -6.52
N PHE A 116 -3.85 -9.00 -6.15
CA PHE A 116 -4.66 -9.13 -4.92
C PHE A 116 -5.61 -10.32 -4.96
N THR A 117 -6.22 -10.62 -6.12
CA THR A 117 -7.08 -11.80 -6.27
C THR A 117 -6.30 -13.09 -5.98
N SER A 118 -5.05 -13.18 -6.42
CA SER A 118 -4.19 -14.33 -6.12
C SER A 118 -3.86 -14.44 -4.62
N LEU A 119 -3.63 -13.32 -3.94
CA LEU A 119 -3.38 -13.28 -2.49
C LEU A 119 -4.62 -13.71 -1.70
N PHE A 120 -5.79 -13.17 -2.03
CA PHE A 120 -7.06 -13.57 -1.42
C PHE A 120 -7.40 -15.04 -1.68
N SER A 121 -7.20 -15.52 -2.91
CA SER A 121 -7.43 -16.92 -3.26
C SER A 121 -6.51 -17.85 -2.47
N THR A 122 -5.24 -17.47 -2.31
CA THR A 122 -4.27 -18.22 -1.50
C THR A 122 -4.68 -18.28 -0.03
N TYR A 123 -5.09 -17.14 0.53
CA TYR A 123 -5.61 -17.08 1.90
C TYR A 123 -6.82 -18.00 2.11
N ILE A 124 -7.83 -17.91 1.25
CA ILE A 124 -9.04 -18.76 1.34
C ILE A 124 -8.66 -20.23 1.27
N ARG A 125 -7.74 -20.61 0.37
CA ARG A 125 -7.31 -22.00 0.21
C ARG A 125 -6.61 -22.55 1.44
N TYR A 126 -5.72 -21.78 2.06
CA TYR A 126 -5.06 -22.23 3.29
C TYR A 126 -6.03 -22.26 4.46
N ARG A 127 -6.89 -21.27 4.56
CA ARG A 127 -7.91 -21.18 5.61
C ARG A 127 -8.90 -22.34 5.61
N THR A 128 -9.31 -22.82 4.42
CA THR A 128 -10.24 -23.97 4.33
C THR A 128 -9.54 -25.31 4.25
N GLY A 129 -8.22 -25.33 3.99
CA GLY A 129 -7.44 -26.54 3.82
C GLY A 129 -6.66 -26.99 5.06
N ILE A 130 -6.35 -26.08 5.98
CA ILE A 130 -5.64 -26.36 7.24
C ILE A 130 -6.65 -26.32 8.39
N GLU A 131 -6.58 -27.28 9.31
CA GLU A 131 -7.45 -27.33 10.48
C GLU A 131 -7.21 -26.12 11.39
N ASN A 132 -8.28 -25.62 12.01
CA ASN A 132 -8.22 -24.45 12.90
C ASN A 132 -7.54 -24.84 14.22
N CYS A 133 -6.65 -23.98 14.73
CA CYS A 133 -5.95 -24.25 16.00
C CYS A 133 -6.90 -24.49 17.18
N GLN A 134 -8.04 -23.79 17.24
CA GLN A 134 -9.07 -24.03 18.26
C GLN A 134 -9.63 -25.45 18.18
N THR A 135 -9.90 -25.95 16.98
CA THR A 135 -10.46 -27.30 16.79
C THR A 135 -9.46 -28.39 17.16
N VAL A 136 -8.17 -28.16 16.92
CA VAL A 136 -7.09 -29.05 17.36
C VAL A 136 -6.97 -29.00 18.87
N PHE A 137 -6.97 -27.80 19.45
CA PHE A 137 -6.87 -27.61 20.90
C PHE A 137 -7.96 -28.37 21.65
N GLU A 138 -9.21 -28.24 21.21
CA GLU A 138 -10.40 -28.91 21.78
C GLU A 138 -10.36 -30.45 21.64
N ARG A 139 -9.66 -30.97 20.63
CA ARG A 139 -9.50 -32.41 20.42
C ARG A 139 -8.55 -33.05 21.45
N GLY A 140 -7.61 -32.27 22.00
CA GLY A 140 -6.70 -32.70 23.08
C GLY A 140 -5.60 -33.68 22.67
N ASP A 141 -5.55 -34.10 21.41
CA ASP A 141 -4.55 -35.08 20.93
C ASP A 141 -3.13 -34.51 20.83
N TRP A 142 -3.01 -33.19 20.82
CA TRP A 142 -1.74 -32.46 20.87
C TRP A 142 -0.93 -32.74 22.14
N VAL A 143 -1.60 -33.06 23.26
CA VAL A 143 -0.92 -33.43 24.53
C VAL A 143 -0.24 -34.79 24.39
N GLU A 144 -0.95 -35.79 23.86
CA GLU A 144 -0.42 -37.14 23.68
C GLU A 144 0.65 -37.21 22.59
N GLN A 145 0.52 -36.35 21.57
CA GLN A 145 1.46 -36.27 20.45
C GLN A 145 2.70 -35.42 20.76
N GLY A 146 2.75 -34.76 21.92
CA GLY A 146 3.92 -33.99 22.36
C GLY A 146 4.04 -32.61 21.73
N TYR A 147 2.97 -32.03 21.20
CA TYR A 147 2.97 -30.65 20.67
C TYR A 147 2.74 -29.63 21.79
N THR A 148 3.61 -29.69 22.81
CA THR A 148 3.54 -28.84 23.99
C THR A 148 4.73 -27.90 24.05
N LEU A 149 4.57 -26.78 24.76
CA LEU A 149 5.67 -25.83 25.00
C LEU A 149 6.90 -26.51 25.64
N GLU A 150 6.68 -27.50 26.50
CA GLU A 150 7.75 -28.24 27.17
C GLU A 150 8.52 -29.17 26.23
N ALA A 151 7.82 -29.78 25.27
CA ALA A 151 8.43 -30.66 24.28
C ALA A 151 9.13 -29.88 23.15
N GLY A 152 8.69 -28.65 22.89
CA GLY A 152 9.27 -27.77 21.87
C GLY A 152 8.98 -28.21 20.43
N GLU A 153 8.01 -29.09 20.22
CA GLU A 153 7.50 -29.43 18.88
C GLU A 153 6.20 -28.67 18.61
N ALA A 154 6.13 -28.00 17.47
CA ALA A 154 4.96 -27.22 17.07
C ALA A 154 4.11 -27.96 16.04
N LEU A 155 2.79 -27.91 16.22
CA LEU A 155 1.82 -28.45 15.26
C LEU A 155 1.39 -27.37 14.26
N ILE A 156 1.33 -27.71 12.98
CA ILE A 156 0.76 -26.83 11.95
C ILE A 156 -0.76 -26.75 12.13
N CYS A 157 -1.27 -25.57 12.44
CA CYS A 157 -2.70 -25.28 12.46
C CYS A 157 -2.97 -23.83 11.99
N PHE A 158 -4.21 -23.55 11.59
CA PHE A 158 -4.57 -22.24 11.05
C PHE A 158 -5.18 -21.34 12.13
N GLU A 159 -4.45 -20.30 12.49
CA GLU A 159 -4.90 -19.24 13.39
C GLU A 159 -5.07 -17.92 12.62
N PRO A 160 -6.32 -17.46 12.36
CA PRO A 160 -6.52 -16.19 11.68
C PRO A 160 -6.17 -15.02 12.59
N ALA A 161 -5.55 -13.98 12.03
CA ALA A 161 -5.23 -12.76 12.79
C ALA A 161 -6.48 -12.10 13.42
N SER A 162 -7.68 -12.35 12.87
CA SER A 162 -8.94 -11.89 13.45
C SER A 162 -9.17 -12.41 14.86
N HIS A 163 -8.64 -13.56 15.26
CA HIS A 163 -8.81 -14.05 16.64
C HIS A 163 -8.10 -13.15 17.65
N LEU A 164 -6.90 -12.66 17.30
CA LEU A 164 -6.14 -11.68 18.09
C LEU A 164 -6.70 -10.26 18.01
N ILE A 165 -7.23 -9.88 16.84
CA ILE A 165 -7.66 -8.50 16.57
C ILE A 165 -9.15 -8.27 16.88
N ALA A 166 -9.97 -9.31 16.91
CA ALA A 166 -11.41 -9.23 17.16
C ALA A 166 -11.81 -9.66 18.59
N SER A 167 -10.84 -10.03 19.42
CA SER A 167 -11.05 -10.44 20.82
C SER A 167 -11.79 -9.37 21.64
N SER A 168 -11.60 -8.08 21.34
CA SER A 168 -12.34 -6.98 21.96
C SER A 168 -12.67 -5.87 20.95
N MET A 169 -13.77 -5.16 21.21
CA MET A 169 -14.22 -4.02 20.39
C MET A 169 -13.12 -2.96 20.24
N TRP A 170 -12.27 -2.81 21.26
CA TRP A 170 -11.17 -1.86 21.27
C TRP A 170 -10.01 -2.27 20.38
N HIS A 171 -9.84 -3.56 20.10
CA HIS A 171 -8.87 -4.08 19.13
C HIS A 171 -9.35 -3.87 17.67
N ILE A 172 -10.66 -3.94 17.41
CA ILE A 172 -11.25 -3.70 16.07
C ILE A 172 -11.37 -2.20 15.77
N ALA A 173 -11.58 -1.35 16.78
CA ALA A 173 -11.87 0.07 16.61
C ALA A 173 -10.83 0.83 15.76
N PRO A 174 -9.50 0.66 15.94
CA PRO A 174 -8.50 1.26 15.06
C PRO A 174 -8.64 0.83 13.59
N GLY A 175 -8.93 -0.46 13.36
CA GLY A 175 -9.20 -1.00 12.03
C GLY A 175 -10.47 -0.41 11.40
N ALA A 176 -11.54 -0.27 12.17
CA ALA A 176 -12.78 0.35 11.72
C ALA A 176 -12.60 1.85 11.39
N ILE A 177 -11.91 2.60 12.26
CA ILE A 177 -11.56 4.02 12.02
C ILE A 177 -10.75 4.17 10.74
N ASN A 178 -9.80 3.26 10.50
CA ASN A 178 -9.00 3.22 9.28
C ASN A 178 -9.85 3.00 8.02
N THR A 179 -10.84 2.11 8.07
CA THR A 179 -11.79 1.91 6.98
C THR A 179 -12.58 3.19 6.68
N PHE A 180 -13.07 3.89 7.70
CA PHE A 180 -13.73 5.19 7.50
C PHE A 180 -12.77 6.26 6.96
N ALA A 181 -11.53 6.30 7.43
CA ALA A 181 -10.52 7.24 6.95
C ALA A 181 -10.27 7.07 5.44
N LEU A 182 -10.16 5.83 4.95
CA LEU A 182 -9.98 5.56 3.53
C LEU A 182 -11.22 5.91 2.69
N ILE A 183 -12.42 5.56 3.15
CA ILE A 183 -13.67 5.92 2.44
C ILE A 183 -13.83 7.45 2.35
N ILE A 184 -13.56 8.17 3.44
CA ILE A 184 -13.58 9.65 3.44
C ILE A 184 -12.50 10.19 2.51
N SER A 185 -11.31 9.58 2.50
CA SER A 185 -10.22 9.99 1.61
C SER A 185 -10.60 9.85 0.13
N SER A 186 -11.27 8.76 -0.26
CA SER A 186 -11.85 8.55 -1.60
C SER A 186 -12.84 9.66 -1.96
N PHE A 187 -13.74 10.02 -1.05
CA PHE A 187 -14.67 11.13 -1.27
C PHE A 187 -13.93 12.47 -1.48
N THR A 188 -12.89 12.74 -0.70
CA THR A 188 -12.12 13.98 -0.84
C THR A 188 -11.42 14.10 -2.19
N ILE A 189 -10.90 13.02 -2.77
CA ILE A 189 -10.32 13.03 -4.12
C ILE A 189 -11.36 13.38 -5.18
N VAL A 190 -12.55 12.78 -5.12
CA VAL A 190 -13.64 13.08 -6.06
C VAL A 190 -14.01 14.56 -5.99
N GLN A 191 -14.03 15.12 -4.78
CA GLN A 191 -14.27 16.54 -4.59
C GLN A 191 -13.13 17.39 -5.16
N ALA A 192 -11.87 16.99 -5.00
CA ALA A 192 -10.72 17.66 -5.63
C ALA A 192 -10.88 17.69 -7.17
N LEU A 193 -11.22 16.56 -7.79
CA LEU A 193 -11.45 16.45 -9.22
C LEU A 193 -12.61 17.34 -9.69
N ARG A 194 -13.72 17.33 -8.97
CA ARG A 194 -14.90 18.15 -9.27
C ARG A 194 -14.57 19.63 -9.25
N TRP A 195 -13.77 20.09 -8.30
CA TRP A 195 -13.33 21.49 -8.23
C TRP A 195 -12.32 21.82 -9.34
N ALA A 196 -11.41 20.90 -9.67
CA ALA A 196 -10.41 21.10 -10.72
C ALA A 196 -11.04 21.20 -12.13
N LYS A 197 -12.10 20.43 -12.40
CA LYS A 197 -12.82 20.41 -13.69
C LYS A 197 -13.85 21.54 -13.88
N LYS A 198 -14.00 22.47 -12.94
CA LYS A 198 -14.92 23.60 -13.12
C LYS A 198 -14.50 24.46 -14.33
N PRO A 199 -15.45 24.84 -15.23
CA PRO A 199 -15.12 25.64 -16.41
C PRO A 199 -14.46 26.98 -16.02
N LEU A 200 -13.53 27.43 -16.86
CA LEU A 200 -12.86 28.73 -16.72
C LEU A 200 -13.92 29.84 -16.68
N GLY A 201 -13.75 30.80 -15.76
CA GLY A 201 -14.68 31.92 -15.56
C GLY A 201 -15.88 31.65 -14.63
N THR A 202 -16.12 30.41 -14.21
CA THR A 202 -17.24 30.11 -13.27
C THR A 202 -16.90 30.38 -11.80
N VAL A 203 -15.62 30.30 -11.45
CA VAL A 203 -15.08 30.53 -10.11
C VAL A 203 -13.73 31.20 -10.25
N ASP A 204 -13.37 32.01 -9.26
CA ASP A 204 -12.05 32.59 -9.16
C ASP A 204 -10.96 31.49 -9.08
N GLU A 205 -9.83 31.70 -9.77
CA GLU A 205 -8.79 30.70 -9.92
C GLU A 205 -8.09 30.41 -8.59
N GLU A 206 -7.93 31.42 -7.73
CA GLU A 206 -7.34 31.25 -6.41
C GLU A 206 -8.24 30.40 -5.51
N VAL A 207 -9.56 30.62 -5.56
CA VAL A 207 -10.54 29.80 -4.85
C VAL A 207 -10.51 28.36 -5.33
N ARG A 208 -10.48 28.14 -6.65
CA ARG A 208 -10.35 26.80 -7.25
C ARG A 208 -9.10 26.10 -6.75
N ARG A 209 -7.94 26.76 -6.85
CA ARG A 209 -6.64 26.22 -6.40
C ARG A 209 -6.67 25.85 -4.92
N LYS A 210 -7.13 26.74 -4.04
CA LYS A 210 -7.22 26.49 -2.58
C LYS A 210 -8.12 25.30 -2.26
N ARG A 211 -9.26 25.14 -2.96
CA ARG A 211 -10.16 24.00 -2.75
C ARG A 211 -9.51 22.70 -3.19
N VAL A 212 -8.93 22.64 -4.39
CA VAL A 212 -8.23 21.44 -4.89
C VAL A 212 -7.10 21.04 -3.95
N TYR A 213 -6.24 21.99 -3.57
CA TYR A 213 -5.14 21.75 -2.62
C TYR A 213 -5.64 21.24 -1.27
N ARG A 214 -6.70 21.83 -0.70
CA ARG A 214 -7.25 21.39 0.59
C ARG A 214 -7.79 19.97 0.52
N TYR A 215 -8.52 19.61 -0.53
CA TYR A 215 -9.06 18.26 -0.66
C TYR A 215 -7.97 17.21 -0.85
N LEU A 216 -6.97 17.47 -1.72
CA LEU A 216 -5.83 16.57 -1.89
C LEU A 216 -4.98 16.46 -0.61
N GLY A 217 -4.77 17.59 0.08
CA GLY A 217 -4.07 17.63 1.37
C GLY A 217 -4.83 16.86 2.47
N SER A 218 -6.15 16.95 2.51
CA SER A 218 -6.98 16.14 3.41
C SER A 218 -6.81 14.64 3.13
N THR A 219 -6.83 14.22 1.86
CA THR A 219 -6.56 12.82 1.49
C THR A 219 -5.17 12.38 1.97
N TRP A 220 -4.15 13.21 1.75
CA TRP A 220 -2.78 12.93 2.16
C TRP A 220 -2.64 12.75 3.68
N ILE A 221 -3.28 13.61 4.48
CA ILE A 221 -3.30 13.47 5.95
C ILE A 221 -3.98 12.16 6.36
N LEU A 222 -5.16 11.86 5.81
CA LEU A 222 -5.89 10.63 6.12
C LEU A 222 -5.10 9.38 5.76
N ALA A 223 -4.39 9.40 4.63
CA ALA A 223 -3.51 8.31 4.21
C ALA A 223 -2.34 8.08 5.17
N ILE A 224 -1.72 9.15 5.66
CA ILE A 224 -0.64 9.05 6.66
C ILE A 224 -1.17 8.51 7.97
N ILE A 225 -2.33 9.00 8.43
CA ILE A 225 -2.98 8.48 9.64
C ILE A 225 -3.25 6.98 9.49
N PHE A 226 -3.80 6.56 8.35
CA PHE A 226 -4.05 5.15 8.05
C PHE A 226 -2.77 4.31 8.17
N LEU A 227 -1.69 4.73 7.49
CA LEU A 227 -0.45 3.97 7.49
C LEU A 227 0.23 3.97 8.86
N ALA A 228 0.18 5.09 9.59
CA ALA A 228 0.72 5.19 10.95
C ALA A 228 -0.03 4.27 11.92
N LEU A 229 -1.37 4.22 11.85
CA LEU A 229 -2.17 3.31 12.66
C LEU A 229 -1.86 1.84 12.32
N LYS A 230 -1.61 1.52 11.04
CA LYS A 230 -1.18 0.17 10.63
C LYS A 230 0.21 -0.21 11.16
N MET A 231 1.18 0.70 11.09
CA MET A 231 2.51 0.44 11.68
C MET A 231 2.44 0.28 13.20
N THR A 232 1.57 1.06 13.85
CA THR A 232 1.33 0.94 15.30
C THR A 232 0.73 -0.42 15.65
N GLU A 233 -0.29 -0.87 14.93
CA GLU A 233 -0.93 -2.18 15.10
C GLU A 233 0.06 -3.34 14.98
N TRP A 234 0.97 -3.29 14.00
CA TRP A 234 1.94 -4.35 13.77
C TRP A 234 3.03 -4.41 14.85
N PHE A 235 3.58 -3.26 15.25
CA PHE A 235 4.84 -3.21 16.00
C PHE A 235 4.74 -2.67 17.43
N ILE A 236 3.73 -1.84 17.75
CA ILE A 236 3.69 -1.09 19.02
C ILE A 236 2.50 -1.52 19.87
N GLY A 237 1.33 -1.71 19.27
CA GLY A 237 0.07 -1.92 19.98
C GLY A 237 -0.61 -0.61 20.33
N PHE A 238 -1.85 -0.69 20.82
CA PHE A 238 -2.63 0.49 21.20
C PHE A 238 -2.75 0.60 22.72
N TYR A 239 -2.59 1.82 23.22
CA TYR A 239 -2.88 2.16 24.62
C TYR A 239 -4.24 2.84 24.69
N VAL A 240 -5.16 2.27 25.46
CA VAL A 240 -6.49 2.85 25.69
C VAL A 240 -6.53 3.40 27.12
N PRO A 241 -6.68 4.72 27.31
CA PRO A 241 -6.78 5.28 28.65
C PRO A 241 -8.08 4.83 29.34
N GLU A 242 -8.02 4.62 30.66
CA GLU A 242 -9.18 4.22 31.45
C GLU A 242 -10.31 5.26 31.34
N ILE A 243 -11.47 4.79 30.88
CA ILE A 243 -12.71 5.57 30.93
C ILE A 243 -13.64 4.86 31.90
N GLU A 244 -13.56 5.26 33.16
CA GLU A 244 -14.34 4.72 34.29
C GLU A 244 -15.86 4.77 34.04
N VAL A 245 -16.31 5.73 33.22
CA VAL A 245 -17.72 5.92 32.82
C VAL A 245 -18.23 4.82 31.87
N LEU A 246 -17.34 4.15 31.13
CA LEU A 246 -17.69 3.11 30.15
C LEU A 246 -17.30 1.69 30.61
N GLY A 247 -16.76 1.54 31.83
CA GLY A 247 -16.34 0.23 32.36
C GLY A 247 -15.19 -0.41 31.58
N ILE A 248 -14.33 0.39 30.95
CA ILE A 248 -13.20 -0.10 30.16
C ILE A 248 -12.02 -0.36 31.11
N HIS A 249 -11.65 -1.63 31.28
CA HIS A 249 -10.55 -2.07 32.14
C HIS A 249 -9.39 -2.72 31.36
N GLU A 250 -9.45 -2.77 30.03
CA GLU A 250 -8.37 -3.28 29.19
C GLU A 250 -7.33 -2.16 28.95
N HIS A 251 -6.17 -2.29 29.60
CA HIS A 251 -5.14 -1.24 29.60
C HIS A 251 -4.22 -1.29 28.37
N HIS A 252 -4.10 -2.44 27.70
CA HIS A 252 -3.12 -2.66 26.64
C HIS A 252 -3.64 -3.60 25.56
N ILE A 253 -3.71 -3.09 24.33
CA ILE A 253 -3.84 -3.90 23.11
C ILE A 253 -2.42 -4.22 22.66
N HIS A 254 -2.00 -5.46 22.86
CA HIS A 254 -0.69 -5.93 22.39
C HIS A 254 -0.60 -5.84 20.87
N SER A 255 0.61 -5.54 20.39
CA SER A 255 0.91 -5.61 18.96
C SER A 255 0.95 -7.06 18.49
N LEU A 256 0.72 -7.28 17.20
CA LEU A 256 0.92 -8.61 16.60
C LEU A 256 2.36 -9.11 16.80
N TYR A 257 3.33 -8.20 16.80
CA TYR A 257 4.73 -8.53 17.10
C TYR A 257 4.92 -9.04 18.53
N SER A 258 4.34 -8.36 19.53
CA SER A 258 4.45 -8.75 20.94
C SER A 258 3.66 -10.02 21.28
N GLU A 259 2.59 -10.31 20.55
CA GLU A 259 1.85 -11.58 20.64
C GLU A 259 2.60 -12.74 19.97
N GLY A 260 3.72 -12.48 19.27
CA GLY A 260 4.48 -13.52 18.58
C GLY A 260 3.84 -13.96 17.25
N TYR A 261 2.82 -13.25 16.76
CA TYR A 261 2.22 -13.48 15.44
C TYR A 261 3.15 -12.96 14.35
N LEU A 262 4.18 -13.74 14.01
CA LEU A 262 5.28 -13.39 13.11
C LEU A 262 5.37 -14.34 11.92
N ILE A 263 5.87 -13.82 10.80
CA ILE A 263 6.08 -14.59 9.55
C ILE A 263 7.08 -15.75 9.74
N ASN A 264 8.05 -15.57 10.64
CA ASN A 264 9.17 -16.49 10.86
C ASN A 264 9.09 -17.26 12.20
N ALA A 265 7.97 -17.15 12.91
CA ALA A 265 7.78 -17.92 14.14
C ALA A 265 7.30 -19.33 13.78
N ASP A 266 8.14 -20.32 14.08
CA ASP A 266 7.83 -21.75 14.04
C ASP A 266 7.22 -22.25 15.36
N HIS A 267 7.37 -21.48 16.44
CA HIS A 267 6.80 -21.76 17.76
C HIS A 267 5.95 -20.58 18.22
N TYR A 268 4.64 -20.72 18.11
CA TYR A 268 3.65 -19.74 18.55
C TYR A 268 2.77 -20.35 19.64
N HIS A 269 2.55 -19.60 20.71
CA HIS A 269 1.62 -19.96 21.77
C HIS A 269 0.62 -18.82 21.94
N HIS A 270 -0.66 -19.12 21.74
CA HIS A 270 -1.71 -18.18 22.14
C HIS A 270 -1.84 -18.20 23.67
N HIS A 271 -2.14 -17.05 24.28
CA HIS A 271 -2.34 -16.96 25.73
C HIS A 271 -3.52 -17.81 26.24
N ASP A 272 -4.39 -18.27 25.33
CA ASP A 272 -5.61 -19.04 25.64
C ASP A 272 -5.42 -20.56 25.49
N TRP A 273 -4.31 -21.02 24.89
CA TRP A 273 -4.11 -22.45 24.65
C TRP A 273 -3.47 -23.15 25.84
N VAL A 274 -4.08 -22.98 27.00
CA VAL A 274 -3.69 -23.63 28.24
C VAL A 274 -4.77 -24.62 28.61
N ASP A 275 -4.42 -25.91 28.66
CA ASP A 275 -5.32 -26.91 29.23
C ASP A 275 -5.40 -26.70 30.74
N GLU A 276 -6.54 -26.22 31.24
CA GLU A 276 -6.75 -25.97 32.67
C GLU A 276 -6.61 -27.23 33.52
N ALA A 277 -6.86 -28.42 32.96
CA ALA A 277 -6.82 -29.68 33.71
C ALA A 277 -5.39 -30.18 33.94
N THR A 278 -4.51 -30.03 32.94
CA THR A 278 -3.14 -30.54 32.98
C THR A 278 -2.09 -29.45 33.15
N GLY A 279 -2.44 -28.18 32.90
CA GLY A 279 -1.52 -27.06 32.78
C GLY A 279 -0.68 -27.09 31.49
N ALA A 280 -0.92 -28.06 30.59
CA ALA A 280 -0.19 -28.16 29.34
C ALA A 280 -0.52 -26.99 28.42
N THR A 281 0.47 -26.49 27.68
CA THR A 281 0.31 -25.38 26.74
C THR A 281 0.58 -25.88 25.32
N MET A 282 -0.37 -25.64 24.41
CA MET A 282 -0.24 -26.08 23.02
C MET A 282 0.73 -25.15 22.28
N LEU A 283 1.60 -25.75 21.46
CA LEU A 283 2.53 -25.03 20.60
C LEU A 283 2.12 -25.19 19.13
N ALA A 284 1.81 -24.08 18.48
CA ALA A 284 1.39 -24.06 17.08
C ALA A 284 2.44 -23.44 16.16
N ASP A 285 2.52 -23.95 14.93
CA ASP A 285 3.18 -23.29 13.81
C ASP A 285 2.11 -22.56 12.99
N ILE A 286 2.09 -21.23 13.14
CA ILE A 286 1.17 -20.31 12.44
C ILE A 286 1.84 -19.57 11.27
N SER A 287 3.04 -20.01 10.86
CA SER A 287 3.83 -19.32 9.84
C SER A 287 3.04 -19.06 8.55
N VAL A 288 2.15 -19.97 8.16
CA VAL A 288 1.28 -19.84 6.99
C VAL A 288 0.22 -18.75 7.17
N SER A 289 -0.48 -18.71 8.31
CA SER A 289 -1.51 -17.71 8.55
C SER A 289 -0.89 -16.32 8.70
N ALA A 290 0.20 -16.20 9.46
CA ALA A 290 0.96 -14.96 9.58
C ALA A 290 1.51 -14.49 8.24
N SER A 291 2.10 -15.38 7.44
CA SER A 291 2.60 -15.05 6.10
C SER A 291 1.50 -14.50 5.20
N THR A 292 0.35 -15.18 5.12
CA THR A 292 -0.76 -14.71 4.28
C THR A 292 -1.33 -13.37 4.75
N PHE A 293 -1.38 -13.12 6.07
CA PHE A 293 -1.76 -11.83 6.64
C PHE A 293 -0.78 -10.72 6.26
N TYR A 294 0.50 -10.85 6.61
CA TYR A 294 1.49 -9.78 6.40
C TYR A 294 1.82 -9.55 4.94
N VAL A 295 1.86 -10.59 4.10
CA VAL A 295 2.06 -10.41 2.66
C VAL A 295 0.89 -9.66 2.04
N THR A 296 -0.36 -9.98 2.40
CA THR A 296 -1.55 -9.31 1.85
C THR A 296 -1.66 -7.87 2.34
N THR A 297 -1.62 -7.67 3.66
CA THR A 297 -1.74 -6.35 4.29
C THR A 297 -0.52 -5.48 4.00
N GLY A 298 0.68 -6.05 3.90
CA GLY A 298 1.90 -5.36 3.51
C GLY A 298 1.93 -4.98 2.04
N THR A 299 1.46 -5.83 1.15
CA THR A 299 1.27 -5.45 -0.26
C THR A 299 0.32 -4.26 -0.37
N HIS A 300 -0.80 -4.28 0.35
CA HIS A 300 -1.70 -3.13 0.44
C HIS A 300 -1.03 -1.89 1.03
N GLY A 301 -0.28 -2.03 2.12
CA GLY A 301 0.48 -0.94 2.74
C GLY A 301 1.49 -0.29 1.80
N VAL A 302 2.19 -1.09 0.99
CA VAL A 302 3.12 -0.59 -0.06
C VAL A 302 2.35 0.20 -1.13
N HIS A 303 1.15 -0.23 -1.51
CA HIS A 303 0.31 0.53 -2.42
C HIS A 303 -0.15 1.85 -1.81
N VAL A 304 -0.63 1.85 -0.56
CA VAL A 304 -0.99 3.09 0.13
C VAL A 304 0.21 4.04 0.21
N PHE A 305 1.40 3.53 0.53
CA PHE A 305 2.63 4.31 0.55
C PHE A 305 2.99 4.90 -0.82
N GLY A 306 2.94 4.10 -1.89
CA GLY A 306 3.12 4.60 -3.26
C GLY A 306 2.09 5.66 -3.64
N GLY A 307 0.85 5.50 -3.18
CA GLY A 307 -0.20 6.50 -3.31
C GLY A 307 0.05 7.77 -2.51
N ILE A 308 0.63 7.70 -1.30
CA ILE A 308 1.06 8.88 -0.53
C ILE A 308 2.15 9.66 -1.28
N ILE A 309 3.09 8.96 -1.92
CA ILE A 309 4.10 9.60 -2.76
C ILE A 309 3.42 10.33 -3.93
N GLY A 310 2.49 9.68 -4.62
CA GLY A 310 1.68 10.30 -5.68
C GLY A 310 0.83 11.49 -5.20
N LEU A 311 0.20 11.38 -4.02
CA LEU A 311 -0.54 12.47 -3.39
C LEU A 311 0.37 13.64 -3.03
N THR A 312 1.58 13.38 -2.55
CA THR A 312 2.57 14.41 -2.24
C THR A 312 2.90 15.19 -3.50
N TYR A 313 3.19 14.48 -4.60
CA TYR A 313 3.43 15.05 -5.92
C TYR A 313 2.26 15.93 -6.39
N MET A 314 1.04 15.40 -6.35
CA MET A 314 -0.15 16.11 -6.80
C MET A 314 -0.49 17.31 -5.91
N THR A 315 -0.35 17.17 -4.59
CA THR A 315 -0.61 18.25 -3.64
C THR A 315 0.40 19.38 -3.86
N PHE A 316 1.66 19.07 -4.12
CA PHE A 316 2.67 20.04 -4.51
C PHE A 316 2.31 20.73 -5.85
N LYS A 317 1.91 19.97 -6.88
CA LYS A 317 1.44 20.53 -8.17
C LYS A 317 0.20 21.41 -8.01
N ALA A 318 -0.71 21.08 -7.09
CA ALA A 318 -1.87 21.91 -6.77
C ALA A 318 -1.46 23.22 -6.09
N TRP A 319 -0.46 23.18 -5.20
CA TRP A 319 0.03 24.34 -4.49
C TRP A 319 0.70 25.36 -5.42
N THR A 320 1.48 24.89 -6.40
CA THR A 320 2.10 25.75 -7.43
C THR A 320 1.11 26.26 -8.49
N GLY A 321 -0.15 25.79 -8.47
CA GLY A 321 -1.18 26.22 -9.40
C GLY A 321 -1.20 25.49 -10.75
N GLY A 322 -0.55 24.31 -10.85
CA GLY A 322 -0.43 23.55 -12.09
C GLY A 322 -1.71 22.88 -12.61
N TYR A 323 -2.83 22.98 -11.87
CA TYR A 323 -4.11 22.38 -12.28
C TYR A 323 -5.05 23.38 -12.93
N THR A 324 -5.14 23.28 -14.25
CA THR A 324 -6.19 23.88 -15.09
C THR A 324 -7.26 22.82 -15.40
N PRO A 325 -8.45 23.21 -15.90
CA PRO A 325 -9.48 22.24 -16.28
C PRO A 325 -9.02 21.24 -17.36
N THR A 326 -8.04 21.61 -18.19
CA THR A 326 -7.42 20.75 -19.20
C THR A 326 -6.36 19.81 -18.60
N ASN A 327 -5.65 20.22 -17.54
CA ASN A 327 -4.62 19.40 -16.86
C ASN A 327 -5.16 18.59 -15.66
N ALA A 328 -6.44 18.76 -15.31
CA ALA A 328 -7.09 18.06 -14.19
C ALA A 328 -7.23 16.54 -14.39
N VAL A 329 -6.92 16.03 -15.59
CA VAL A 329 -7.05 14.61 -15.95
C VAL A 329 -6.09 13.74 -15.12
N SER A 330 -4.93 14.25 -14.72
CA SER A 330 -4.02 13.55 -13.80
C SER A 330 -4.65 13.26 -12.43
N ILE A 331 -5.56 14.13 -11.94
CA ILE A 331 -6.35 13.88 -10.72
C ILE A 331 -7.36 12.75 -10.94
N GLU A 332 -7.94 12.64 -12.14
CA GLU A 332 -8.82 11.52 -12.49
C GLU A 332 -8.07 10.19 -12.48
N TYR A 333 -6.90 10.13 -13.11
CA TYR A 333 -6.10 8.89 -13.17
C TYR A 333 -5.64 8.44 -11.79
N PHE A 334 -5.13 9.37 -10.98
CA PHE A 334 -4.76 9.06 -9.60
C PHE A 334 -5.99 8.69 -8.75
N GLY A 335 -7.14 9.33 -8.98
CA GLY A 335 -8.37 8.98 -8.28
C GLY A 335 -8.83 7.55 -8.56
N LEU A 336 -8.67 7.05 -9.79
CA LEU A 336 -8.92 5.64 -10.09
C LEU A 336 -8.00 4.71 -9.29
N TYR A 337 -6.71 5.06 -9.20
CA TYR A 337 -5.74 4.31 -8.37
C TYR A 337 -6.13 4.32 -6.89
N TRP A 338 -6.46 5.48 -6.34
CA TRP A 338 -6.79 5.61 -4.93
C TRP A 338 -8.09 4.88 -4.56
N HIS A 339 -9.11 4.95 -5.42
CA HIS A 339 -10.33 4.16 -5.25
C HIS A 339 -10.08 2.65 -5.31
N PHE A 340 -9.14 2.20 -6.14
CA PHE A 340 -8.73 0.80 -6.14
C PHE A 340 -8.09 0.41 -4.81
N VAL A 341 -7.16 1.20 -4.28
CA VAL A 341 -6.51 0.94 -2.98
C VAL A 341 -7.53 0.91 -1.84
N ASP A 342 -8.53 1.79 -1.88
CA ASP A 342 -9.65 1.81 -0.94
C ASP A 342 -10.53 0.54 -1.06
N LEU A 343 -10.92 0.17 -2.28
CA LEU A 343 -11.71 -1.05 -2.53
C LEU A 343 -10.99 -2.31 -2.04
N VAL A 344 -9.67 -2.41 -2.27
CA VAL A 344 -8.87 -3.53 -1.75
C VAL A 344 -8.93 -3.56 -0.23
N TRP A 345 -8.81 -2.42 0.46
CA TRP A 345 -8.91 -2.38 1.92
C TRP A 345 -10.28 -2.84 2.43
N VAL A 346 -11.36 -2.40 1.78
CA VAL A 346 -12.73 -2.81 2.10
C VAL A 346 -12.93 -4.33 1.96
N LEU A 347 -12.11 -5.01 1.16
CA LEU A 347 -12.06 -6.48 1.10
C LEU A 347 -11.08 -7.08 2.13
N VAL A 348 -9.88 -6.51 2.30
CA VAL A 348 -8.91 -7.00 3.30
C VAL A 348 -9.49 -7.00 4.71
N PHE A 349 -10.22 -5.93 5.08
CA PHE A 349 -10.73 -5.78 6.44
C PHE A 349 -11.69 -6.92 6.83
N PRO A 350 -12.78 -7.22 6.11
CA PRO A 350 -13.64 -8.36 6.47
C PRO A 350 -12.93 -9.72 6.45
N PHE A 351 -12.08 -9.97 5.44
CA PHE A 351 -11.44 -11.29 5.27
C PHE A 351 -10.41 -11.62 6.35
N PHE A 352 -9.69 -10.61 6.87
CA PHE A 352 -8.58 -10.82 7.81
C PHE A 352 -8.86 -10.30 9.23
N TYR A 353 -9.79 -9.36 9.41
CA TYR A 353 -10.07 -8.71 10.70
C TYR A 353 -11.40 -9.13 11.31
N LEU A 354 -12.40 -9.50 10.50
CA LEU A 354 -13.73 -9.88 11.02
C LEU A 354 -13.97 -11.38 10.96
N TYR A 355 -13.63 -11.99 9.83
CA TYR A 355 -13.90 -13.40 9.62
C TYR A 355 -12.77 -14.25 10.16
#